data_AF-A0A1Y5IAI0-F1
#
_entry.id   AF-A0A1Y5IAI0-F1
#
_cell.length_a   1.000
_cell.length_b   1.000
_cell.length_c   1.000
_cell.angle_alpha   90.00
_cell.angle_beta   90.00
_cell.angle_gamma   90.00
#
_symmetry.space_group_name_H-M   'P 1'
#
loop_
_entity.id
_entity.type
_entity.pdbx_description
1 polymer ?
#
loop_
_entity_poly.entity_id
_entity_poly.type
_entity_poly.pdbx_seq_one_letter_code
_entity_poly.pdbx_strand_id
1 'polypeptide(L)' 'MRDPFTRADAWRAHPLLNTPWSKALPGFGLGLAAFLAYVAVEKTASRRPRAT' A
#
# COMPACT_ATOMS: atom_id res chain seq x y z
N MET A 1 -23.84 -30.63 4.75
CA MET A 1 -23.27 -31.48 3.69
C MET A 1 -21.78 -31.18 3.61
N ARG A 2 -20.91 -32.20 3.56
CA ARG A 2 -19.46 -32.01 3.37
C ARG A 2 -19.18 -31.99 1.88
N ASP A 3 -18.47 -30.95 1.43
CA ASP A 3 -18.11 -30.81 0.03
C ASP A 3 -17.18 -31.97 -0.41
N PRO A 4 -17.52 -32.72 -1.47
CA PRO A 4 -16.70 -33.83 -1.96
C PRO A 4 -15.40 -33.37 -2.64
N PHE A 5 -15.31 -32.10 -3.08
CA PHE A 5 -14.17 -31.59 -3.85
C PHE A 5 -13.09 -30.94 -2.99
N THR A 6 -13.24 -30.90 -1.67
CA THR A 6 -12.31 -30.21 -0.77
C THR A 6 -10.85 -30.68 -0.90
N ARG A 7 -10.62 -31.96 -1.22
CA ARG A 7 -9.26 -32.50 -1.50
C ARG A 7 -8.73 -32.05 -2.86
N ALA A 8 -9.59 -31.96 -3.86
CA ALA A 8 -9.23 -31.49 -5.19
C ALA A 8 -8.99 -29.98 -5.20
N ASP A 9 -9.61 -29.22 -4.29
CA ASP A 9 -9.47 -27.76 -4.20
C ASP A 9 -8.38 -27.30 -3.22
N ALA A 10 -7.81 -28.22 -2.42
CA ALA A 10 -6.81 -27.91 -1.39
C ALA A 10 -5.56 -27.19 -1.94
N TRP A 11 -5.16 -27.48 -3.18
CA TRP A 11 -4.02 -26.81 -3.82
C TRP A 11 -4.29 -25.32 -4.10
N ARG A 12 -5.55 -24.89 -4.25
CA ARG A 12 -5.87 -23.47 -4.49
C ARG A 12 -5.68 -22.61 -3.25
N ALA A 13 -5.73 -23.22 -2.06
CA ALA A 13 -5.44 -22.56 -0.80
C ALA A 13 -3.93 -22.39 -0.53
N HIS A 14 -3.07 -22.70 -1.52
CA HIS A 14 -1.63 -22.63 -1.35
C HIS A 14 -1.17 -21.21 -0.94
N PRO A 15 -0.28 -21.06 0.06
CA PRO A 15 0.16 -19.76 0.57
C PRO A 15 0.76 -18.83 -0.48
N LEU A 16 1.34 -19.37 -1.56
CA LEU A 16 1.87 -18.59 -2.68
C LEU A 16 0.78 -17.97 -3.55
N LEU A 17 -0.39 -18.59 -3.65
CA LEU A 17 -1.52 -18.11 -4.45
C LEU A 17 -2.38 -17.11 -3.66
N ASN A 18 -2.36 -17.21 -2.33
CA ASN A 18 -2.99 -16.26 -1.44
C ASN A 18 -2.14 -14.99 -1.29
N THR A 19 -2.37 -14.02 -2.18
CA THR A 19 -1.80 -12.68 -2.05
C THR A 19 -2.61 -11.88 -1.03
N PRO A 20 -2.04 -11.55 0.15
CA PRO A 20 -2.73 -10.71 1.11
C PRO A 20 -2.87 -9.28 0.57
N TRP A 21 -3.97 -8.61 0.93
CA TRP A 21 -4.26 -7.25 0.47
C TRP A 21 -3.20 -6.23 0.89
N SER A 22 -2.45 -6.50 1.96
CA SER A 22 -1.30 -5.70 2.39
C SER A 22 -0.14 -5.67 1.39
N LYS A 23 -0.07 -6.63 0.46
CA LYS A 23 0.90 -6.67 -0.65
C LYS A 23 0.35 -6.06 -1.95
N ALA A 24 -0.91 -5.61 -1.97
CA ALA A 24 -1.54 -5.07 -3.18
C ALA A 24 -0.91 -3.73 -3.61
N LEU A 25 -0.32 -2.98 -2.67
CA LEU A 25 0.29 -1.67 -2.94
C LEU A 25 1.77 -1.67 -2.52
N PRO A 26 2.65 -2.33 -3.29
CA PRO A 26 4.08 -2.29 -3.01
C PRO A 26 4.58 -0.84 -3.09
N GLY A 27 5.24 -0.38 -2.02
CA GLY A 27 5.81 0.98 -1.99
C GLY A 27 4.84 2.10 -1.65
N PHE A 28 3.58 1.82 -1.31
CA PHE A 28 2.63 2.87 -0.89
C PHE A 28 3.15 3.71 0.28
N GLY A 29 3.76 3.08 1.29
CA GLY A 29 4.35 3.80 2.42
C GLY A 29 5.49 4.74 2.02
N LEU A 30 6.33 4.30 1.06
CA LEU A 30 7.43 5.10 0.53
C LEU A 30 6.91 6.29 -0.28
N GLY A 31 5.93 6.05 -1.16
CA GLY A 31 5.28 7.11 -1.94
C GLY A 31 4.58 8.14 -1.05
N LEU A 32 3.85 7.68 -0.03
CA LEU A 32 3.18 8.56 0.93
C LEU A 32 4.19 9.41 1.72
N ALA A 33 5.28 8.81 2.19
CA ALA A 33 6.33 9.53 2.91
C ALA A 33 6.98 10.62 2.03
N ALA A 34 7.35 10.28 0.79
CA ALA A 34 7.94 11.23 -0.15
C ALA A 34 6.98 12.39 -0.47
N PHE A 35 5.69 12.08 -0.69
CA PHE A 35 4.66 13.08 -0.93
C PHE A 35 4.49 14.03 0.26
N LEU A 36 4.42 13.51 1.49
CA LEU A 36 4.30 14.33 2.69
C LEU A 36 5.53 15.23 2.89
N ALA A 37 6.74 14.71 2.65
CA ALA A 37 7.96 15.52 2.70
C ALA A 37 7.92 16.67 1.69
N TYR A 38 7.51 16.40 0.44
CA TYR A 38 7.35 17.42 -0.59
C TYR A 38 6.35 18.52 -0.17
N VAL A 39 5.15 18.12 0.30
CA VAL A 39 4.12 19.07 0.74
C VAL A 39 4.58 19.91 1.93
N ALA A 40 5.33 19.33 2.88
CA ALA A 40 5.85 20.06 4.02
C ALA A 40 6.90 21.11 3.60
N VAL A 41 7.78 20.77 2.65
CA VAL A 41 8.76 21.70 2.08
C VAL A 41 8.04 22.83 1.36
N GLU A 42 7.04 22.53 0.54
CA GLU A 42 6.31 23.55 -0.21
C GLU A 42 5.58 24.53 0.74
N LYS A 43 4.88 24.01 1.76
CA LYS A 43 4.17 24.86 2.75
C LYS A 43 5.11 25.73 3.59
N THR A 44 6.32 25.26 3.89
CA THR A 44 7.31 26.03 4.66
C THR A 44 8.04 27.05 3.79
N ALA A 45 8.38 26.71 2.55
CA ALA A 45 9.01 27.62 1.60
C ALA A 45 8.07 28.76 1.16
N SER A 46 6.77 28.48 0.96
CA SER A 46 5.76 29.50 0.61
C SER A 46 5.45 30.48 1.74
N ARG A 47 5.89 30.19 2.98
CA ARG A 47 5.70 31.06 4.15
C ARG A 47 6.78 32.13 4.30
N ARG A 48 7.57 32.42 3.27
CA ARG A 48 8.48 33.58 3.31
C ARG A 48 7.64 34.87 3.20
N PRO A 49 7.54 35.71 4.24
CA PRO A 49 6.90 37.01 4.10
C PRO A 49 7.68 37.80 3.03
N ARG A 50 6.97 38.24 2.00
CA ARG A 50 7.51 39.17 1.01
C ARG A 50 7.83 40.45 1.76
N ALA A 51 9.12 40.70 2.00
CA ALA A 51 9.59 41.98 2.50
C ALA A 51 9.25 43.03 1.44
N THR A 52 8.25 43.85 1.74
CA THR A 52 7.92 45.11 1.06
C THR A 52 8.93 46.17 1.45
#